data_AF-A0A358D8C8-F1
#
_entry.id   AF-A0A358D8C8-F1
#
_cell.length_a   1.000
_cell.length_b   1.000
_cell.length_c   1.000
_cell.angle_alpha   90.00
_cell.angle_beta   90.00
_cell.angle_gamma   90.00
#
_symmetry.space_group_name_H-M   'P 1'
#
loop_
_entity.id
_entity.type
_entity.pdbx_description
1 polymer ?
#
loop_
_entity_poly.entity_id
_entity_poly.type
_entity_poly.pdbx_seq_one_letter_code
_entity_poly.pdbx_strand_id
1 'polypeptide(L)'
;VSADAVLLTMPDDEAVLRATRHIRELNTECFVAARTHYLSGAFLAKEAGADRVTVEEMATADAMAAQVHEAFGQAEEEQDKDVNPASS
;
A
#
# COMPACT_ATOMS: atom_id res chain seq x y z
N VAL A 1 -8.23 25.50 13.62
CA VAL A 1 -7.98 24.05 13.68
C VAL A 1 -7.11 23.71 12.49
N SER A 2 -5.89 23.24 12.71
CA SER A 2 -5.02 22.67 11.67
C SER A 2 -5.14 21.15 11.72
N ALA A 3 -5.11 20.49 10.57
CA ALA A 3 -5.06 19.03 10.51
C ALA A 3 -3.61 18.55 10.68
N ASP A 4 -3.43 17.44 11.39
CA ASP A 4 -2.12 16.78 11.54
C ASP A 4 -1.80 15.87 10.33
N ALA A 5 -2.83 15.35 9.67
CA ALA A 5 -2.70 14.48 8.51
C ALA A 5 -3.85 14.64 7.50
N VAL A 6 -3.55 14.41 6.22
CA VAL A 6 -4.52 14.28 5.13
C VAL A 6 -4.25 13.01 4.35
N LEU A 7 -5.31 12.23 4.12
CA LEU A 7 -5.27 10.99 3.35
C LEU A 7 -6.07 11.18 2.06
N LEU A 8 -5.39 11.06 0.92
CA LEU A 8 -5.97 11.19 -0.42
C LEU A 8 -6.21 9.80 -1.01
N THR A 9 -7.45 9.31 -0.89
CA THR A 9 -7.84 7.94 -1.27
C THR A 9 -8.81 7.87 -2.45
N MET A 10 -9.06 9.01 -3.11
CA MET A 10 -9.91 9.07 -4.31
C MET A 10 -9.31 8.27 -5.48
N PRO A 11 -10.13 7.84 -6.45
CA PRO A 11 -9.67 7.09 -7.63
C PRO A 11 -9.20 7.95 -8.81
N ASP A 12 -9.19 9.26 -8.67
CA ASP A 12 -8.66 10.15 -9.71
C ASP A 12 -7.24 10.59 -9.33
N ASP A 13 -6.23 10.02 -9.99
CA ASP A 13 -4.82 10.33 -9.73
C ASP A 13 -4.48 11.81 -10.02
N GLU A 14 -5.13 12.45 -10.99
CA GLU A 14 -4.91 13.88 -11.23
C GLU A 14 -5.48 14.72 -10.08
N ALA A 15 -6.64 14.34 -9.55
CA ALA A 15 -7.19 14.99 -8.36
C ALA A 15 -6.30 14.80 -7.13
N VAL A 16 -5.70 13.61 -6.95
CA VAL A 16 -4.70 13.36 -5.89
C VAL A 16 -3.53 14.31 -6.03
N LEU A 17 -2.95 14.44 -7.23
CA LEU A 17 -1.80 15.32 -7.47
C LEU A 17 -2.14 16.79 -7.23
N ARG A 18 -3.29 17.27 -7.73
CA ARG A 18 -3.76 18.65 -7.49
C ARG A 18 -3.97 18.91 -6.00
N ALA A 19 -4.64 18.01 -5.29
CA ALA A 19 -4.89 18.14 -3.87
C ALA A 19 -3.59 18.16 -3.06
N THR A 20 -2.64 17.28 -3.38
CA THR A 20 -1.34 17.19 -2.71
C THR A 20 -0.61 18.54 -2.79
N ARG A 21 -0.55 19.15 -3.98
CA ARG A 21 0.09 20.46 -4.17
C ARG A 21 -0.58 21.54 -3.33
N HIS A 22 -1.92 21.64 -3.39
CA HIS A 22 -2.65 22.64 -2.62
C HIS A 22 -2.53 22.45 -1.10
N ILE A 23 -2.51 21.21 -0.62
CA ILE A 23 -2.30 20.95 0.80
C ILE A 23 -0.91 21.43 1.22
N ARG A 24 0.13 21.13 0.41
CA ARG A 24 1.50 21.53 0.73
C ARG A 24 1.73 23.04 0.65
N GLU A 25 0.98 23.74 -0.21
CA GLU A 25 0.93 25.21 -0.25
C GLU A 25 0.28 25.82 1.00
N LEU A 26 -0.75 25.17 1.54
CA LEU A 26 -1.50 25.67 2.71
C LEU A 26 -0.87 25.29 4.05
N ASN A 27 -0.26 24.11 4.14
CA ASN A 27 0.35 23.61 5.35
C ASN A 27 1.55 22.70 5.00
N THR A 28 2.75 23.21 5.22
CA THR A 28 3.99 22.49 4.94
C THR A 28 4.24 21.33 5.89
N GLU A 29 3.66 21.37 7.09
CA GLU A 29 3.96 20.43 8.19
C GLU A 29 2.96 19.26 8.28
N CYS A 30 1.81 19.36 7.62
CA CYS A 30 0.82 18.28 7.63
C CYS A 30 1.38 17.03 6.96
N PHE A 31 1.16 15.85 7.55
CA PHE A 31 1.45 14.59 6.89
C PHE A 31 0.48 14.34 5.74
N VAL A 32 0.98 14.01 4.55
CA VAL A 32 0.17 13.72 3.36
C VAL A 32 0.44 12.31 2.87
N ALA A 33 -0.58 11.45 2.96
CA ALA A 33 -0.58 10.14 2.34
C ALA A 33 -1.44 10.16 1.07
N ALA A 34 -0.86 9.76 -0.05
CA ALA A 34 -1.53 9.68 -1.34
C ALA A 34 -1.69 8.23 -1.81
N ARG A 35 -2.82 7.94 -2.45
CA ARG A 35 -3.02 6.71 -3.22
C ARG A 35 -2.85 7.01 -4.70
N THR A 36 -2.11 6.17 -5.41
CA THR A 36 -2.02 6.21 -6.88
C THR A 36 -2.30 4.83 -7.45
N HIS A 37 -2.78 4.75 -8.69
CA HIS A 37 -3.03 3.43 -9.31
C HIS A 37 -1.72 2.75 -9.70
N TYR A 38 -0.82 3.53 -10.29
CA TYR A 38 0.42 3.04 -10.90
C TYR A 38 1.67 3.63 -10.25
N LEU A 39 2.79 2.91 -10.38
CA LEU A 39 4.08 3.34 -9.84
C LEU A 39 4.57 4.68 -10.42
N SER A 40 4.29 4.96 -11.70
CA SER A 40 4.62 6.24 -12.33
C SER A 40 3.97 7.43 -11.63
N GLY A 41 2.69 7.28 -11.23
CA GLY A 41 1.97 8.27 -10.44
C GLY A 41 2.59 8.49 -9.07
N ALA A 42 3.22 7.47 -8.48
CA ALA A 42 3.84 7.58 -7.17
C ALA A 42 5.05 8.51 -7.16
N PHE A 43 5.85 8.51 -8.22
CA PHE A 43 6.95 9.48 -8.38
C PHE A 43 6.40 10.91 -8.43
N LEU A 44 5.35 11.14 -9.23
CA LEU A 44 4.71 12.45 -9.35
C LEU A 44 4.07 12.92 -8.03
N ALA A 45 3.43 12.02 -7.29
CA ALA A 45 2.83 12.34 -6.00
C ALA A 45 3.90 12.70 -4.96
N LYS A 46 5.03 11.99 -4.98
CA LYS A 46 6.17 12.30 -4.12
C LYS A 46 6.82 13.64 -4.47
N GLU A 47 7.00 13.93 -5.76
CA GLU A 47 7.47 15.24 -6.24
C GLU A 47 6.49 16.37 -5.89
N ALA A 48 5.19 16.10 -5.92
CA ALA A 48 4.15 17.03 -5.47
C ALA A 48 4.15 17.26 -3.94
N GLY A 49 4.95 16.49 -3.19
CA GLY A 49 5.13 16.66 -1.77
C GLY A 49 4.34 15.67 -0.91
N ALA A 50 3.91 14.51 -1.42
CA ALA A 50 3.36 13.46 -0.55
C ALA A 50 4.48 12.79 0.27
N ASP A 51 4.22 12.59 1.57
CA ASP A 51 5.16 11.94 2.49
C ASP A 51 5.16 10.42 2.32
N ARG A 52 3.97 9.87 2.08
CA ARG A 52 3.74 8.44 1.82
C ARG A 52 2.89 8.30 0.58
N VAL A 53 3.27 7.37 -0.29
CA VAL A 53 2.43 6.96 -1.41
C VAL A 53 2.16 5.46 -1.32
N THR A 54 0.90 5.08 -1.49
CA THR A 54 0.46 3.69 -1.67
C THR A 54 0.12 3.49 -3.13
N VAL A 55 0.75 2.50 -3.77
CA VAL A 55 0.50 2.15 -5.16
C VAL A 55 -0.44 0.96 -5.20
N GLU A 56 -1.63 1.16 -5.78
CA GLU A 56 -2.71 0.17 -5.75
C GLU A 56 -2.32 -1.15 -6.43
N GLU A 57 -1.70 -1.11 -7.61
CA GLU A 57 -1.31 -2.33 -8.32
C GLU A 57 -0.31 -3.18 -7.52
N MET A 58 0.62 -2.54 -6.79
CA MET A 58 1.59 -3.23 -5.95
C MET A 58 0.94 -3.80 -4.70
N ALA A 59 0.11 -3.00 -4.01
CA ALA A 59 -0.62 -3.47 -2.83
C ALA A 59 -1.54 -4.66 -3.18
N THR A 60 -2.14 -4.63 -4.36
CA THR A 60 -2.95 -5.74 -4.89
C THR A 60 -2.09 -6.96 -5.17
N ALA A 61 -0.94 -6.80 -5.84
CA ALA A 61 -0.02 -7.90 -6.13
C ALA A 61 0.52 -8.56 -4.85
N ASP A 62 0.90 -7.77 -3.84
CA ASP A 62 1.36 -8.28 -2.54
C ASP A 62 0.27 -9.07 -1.82
N ALA A 63 -0.96 -8.55 -1.82
CA ALA A 63 -2.11 -9.25 -1.23
C ALA A 63 -2.39 -10.57 -1.95
N MET A 64 -2.32 -10.60 -3.28
CA MET A 64 -2.48 -11.82 -4.06
C MET A 64 -1.36 -12.83 -3.77
N ALA A 65 -0.11 -12.38 -3.68
CA ALA A 65 1.02 -13.25 -3.35
C ALA A 65 0.87 -13.89 -1.97
N ALA A 66 0.41 -13.12 -0.98
CA ALA A 66 0.12 -13.64 0.35
C ALA A 66 -0.98 -14.71 0.33
N GLN A 67 -2.06 -14.49 -0.42
CA GLN A 67 -3.15 -15.47 -0.57
C GLN A 67 -2.69 -16.75 -1.26
N VAL A 68 -1.84 -16.65 -2.28
CA VAL A 68 -1.23 -17.82 -2.94
C VAL A 68 -0.33 -18.56 -1.96
N HIS A 69 0.50 -17.85 -1.20
CA HIS A 69 1.36 -18.48 -0.20
C HIS A 69 0.55 -19.17 0.91
N GLU A 70 -0.56 -18.58 1.37
CA GLU A 70 -1.45 -19.22 2.32
C GLU A 70 -2.09 -20.50 1.74
N ALA A 71 -2.57 -20.43 0.50
CA ALA A 71 -3.23 -21.56 -0.15
C ALA A 71 -2.29 -22.75 -0.43
N PHE A 72 -1.01 -22.49 -0.74
CA PHE A 72 -0.06 -23.54 -1.12
C PHE A 72 1.02 -23.84 -0.07
N GLY A 73 1.25 -22.94 0.90
CA GLY A 73 2.18 -23.14 2.00
C GLY A 73 1.67 -24.11 3.07
N GLN A 74 0.34 -24.22 3.23
CA GLN A 74 -0.26 -25.23 4.11
C GLN A 74 -0.09 -26.68 3.60
N ALA A 75 0.23 -26.88 2.32
CA ALA A 75 0.49 -28.21 1.76
C ALA A 75 1.83 -28.81 2.22
N GLU A 76 2.78 -27.98 2.67
CA GLU A 76 4.09 -28.43 3.16
C GLU A 76 4.03 -28.87 4.63
N GLU A 77 3.18 -28.25 5.46
CA GLU A 77 3.04 -28.59 6.89
C GLU A 77 2.20 -29.87 7.14
N GLU A 78 1.29 -30.23 6.23
CA GLU A 78 0.53 -31.48 6.33
C GLU A 78 1.35 -32.70 5.91
N GLN A 79 2.29 -32.57 4.96
CA GLN A 79 3.16 -33.67 4.54
C GLN A 79 4.20 -34.06 5.60
N ASP A 80 4.64 -33.13 6.46
CA ASP A 80 5.61 -33.42 7.54
C ASP A 80 4.96 -34.14 8.74
N LYS A 81 3.63 -33.97 8.93
CA LYS A 81 2.89 -34.67 10.00
C LYS A 81 2.57 -36.13 9.66
N ASP A 82 2.47 -36.46 8.38
CA ASP A 82 2.23 -37.84 7.92
C ASP A 82 3.53 -38.68 7.87
N VAL A 83 4.71 -38.06 7.96
CA VAL A 83 6.01 -38.76 7.91
C VAL A 83 6.51 -39.22 9.29
N ASN A 84 5.87 -38.83 10.41
CA ASN A 84 6.27 -39.34 11.74
C ASN A 84 5.11 -39.79 12.65
N PRO A 85 4.64 -41.05 12.52
CA PRO A 85 3.74 -41.67 13.49
C PRO A 85 4.46 -42.32 14.70
N ALA A 86 5.76 -42.12 14.91
CA ALA A 86 6.50 -42.84 15.94
C ALA A 86 7.39 -41.95 16.83
N SER A 87 6.77 -41.35 17.85
CA SER A 87 7.44 -41.11 19.14
C SER A 87 6.38 -41.14 20.25
N SER A 88 5.96 -42.36 20.59
CA SER A 88 5.45 -42.70 21.94
C SER A 88 6.62 -42.87 22.90
#